data_AF-A0A972E289-F1
#
_entry.id   AF-A0A972E289-F1
#
_cell.length_a   1.000
_cell.length_b   1.000
_cell.length_c   1.000
_cell.angle_alpha   90.00
_cell.angle_beta   90.00
_cell.angle_gamma   90.00
#
_symmetry.space_group_name_H-M   'P 1'
#
loop_
_entity.id
_entity.type
_entity.pdbx_description
1 polymer ?
#
loop_
_entity_poly.entity_id
_entity_poly.type
_entity_poly.pdbx_seq_one_letter_code
_entity_poly.pdbx_strand_id
1 'polypeptide(L)'
;MRIDRIRKIGRARSQTCRDILRLARLDDLLSQAGAVMMRASPKATLWTAGIAVSGRLASYLGLPGFTRIEALLAPVVVGGGLLALGAAMRYVPRALSGRLATIAEANDLNLMEDYRKSEAHDHLNVLWDRVFRHEATIRYSAAEQQAERDAICSARQRVEQTVRRWDPSLRKTLGIESDRDVADVVAAVMSERPLGNNLEKSREGFVASALYALRHSRPQSSEAYDIGFHLNLYEDFCDGAYFDPSDTKIPEQYAGNVSLTAVKREARFGRIDSLRQVPRLVLSKFWFFLITREMAMEAGRAVLLLNSKYETEAFNSQVLLWPGEEDAEWLAAFAGARADVLAFRKSIFSTVLGRDYSNAACMLERAFLPCFEFATELRIRYDPEYCDGTLNYPNDAGRDVADSLVGDLQALGYGEKEVVRAQAHAARIKREQTAFVEYLLARPRGLSEEILSDGPALRAAKIAFHIDKNGLKKTFQATDVSGREALIDRQIEQAVAQKASCSERLVALRLHHQLTLLQLDGYKTLARRLAYEPDSKAPTCGPQGPFPAPQGTSLPA
;
A
#
# COMPACT_ATOMS: atom_id res chain seq x y z
N MET A 1 -17.61 -1.62 13.64
CA MET A 1 -16.55 -1.56 14.68
C MET A 1 -15.65 -0.39 14.36
N ARG A 2 -14.93 0.17 15.34
CA ARG A 2 -13.91 1.20 15.09
C ARG A 2 -12.54 0.72 15.58
N ILE A 3 -11.51 1.01 14.80
CA ILE A 3 -10.11 0.77 15.19
C ILE A 3 -9.64 2.04 15.91
N ASP A 4 -10.04 2.16 17.18
CA ASP A 4 -9.91 3.40 17.96
C ASP A 4 -8.47 3.70 18.42
N ARG A 5 -7.48 2.86 18.10
CA ARG A 5 -6.10 3.04 18.56
C ARG A 5 -5.10 2.59 17.50
N ILE A 6 -4.11 3.44 17.26
CA ILE A 6 -2.76 2.99 16.87
C ILE A 6 -2.44 1.90 17.89
N ARG A 7 -2.00 0.73 17.43
CA ARG A 7 -1.26 -0.26 18.24
C ARG A 7 -0.56 0.50 19.36
N LYS A 8 -0.74 0.13 20.63
CA LYS A 8 0.10 0.68 21.69
C LYS A 8 1.52 0.26 21.32
N ILE A 9 2.19 1.05 20.48
CA ILE A 9 3.60 0.99 20.21
C ILE A 9 4.16 1.21 21.60
N GLY A 10 4.57 0.12 22.26
CA GLY A 10 4.89 0.06 23.68
C GLY A 10 6.12 0.88 24.08
N ARG A 11 6.53 1.85 23.26
CA ARG A 11 7.65 2.74 23.52
C ARG A 11 7.12 4.10 23.94
N ALA A 12 7.55 4.51 25.13
CA ALA A 12 7.13 5.71 25.84
C ALA A 12 7.24 6.99 24.99
N ARG A 13 6.47 8.04 25.32
CA ARG A 13 6.55 9.39 24.71
C ARG A 13 8.00 9.90 24.60
N SER A 14 8.88 9.47 25.51
CA SER A 14 10.31 9.76 25.48
C SER A 14 11.01 9.25 24.22
N GLN A 15 10.63 8.08 23.69
CA GLN A 15 11.21 7.54 22.46
C GLN A 15 10.75 8.34 21.24
N THR A 16 9.47 8.70 21.15
CA THR A 16 8.98 9.56 20.07
C THR A 16 9.72 10.90 20.04
N CYS A 17 9.96 11.51 21.19
CA CYS A 17 10.75 12.74 21.29
C CYS A 17 12.20 12.53 20.83
N ARG A 18 12.84 11.43 21.23
CA ARG A 18 14.19 11.07 20.76
C ARG A 18 14.23 10.82 19.25
N ASP A 19 13.24 10.14 18.69
CA ASP A 19 13.17 9.88 17.25
C ASP A 19 12.97 11.19 16.47
N ILE A 20 12.13 12.10 16.98
CA ILE A 20 11.99 13.46 16.42
C ILE A 20 13.32 14.19 16.53
N LEU A 21 13.99 14.22 17.68
CA LEU A 21 15.28 14.91 17.83
C LEU A 21 16.39 14.27 16.97
N ARG A 22 16.28 12.98 16.64
CA ARG A 22 17.22 12.29 15.75
C ARG A 22 17.02 12.67 14.28
N LEU A 23 15.76 12.81 13.84
CA LEU A 23 15.40 13.11 12.45
C LEU A 23 15.23 14.60 12.16
N ALA A 24 14.78 15.37 13.15
CA ALA A 24 14.57 16.80 13.05
C ALA A 24 15.92 17.47 13.25
N ARG A 25 16.55 17.86 12.14
CA ARG A 25 17.68 18.77 12.18
C ARG A 25 17.15 20.15 12.60
N LEU A 26 18.03 21.00 13.11
CA LEU A 26 17.68 22.36 13.55
C LEU A 26 16.97 23.14 12.42
N ASP A 27 17.34 22.83 11.18
CA ASP A 27 16.74 23.27 9.92
C ASP A 27 15.24 22.97 9.77
N ASP A 28 14.75 21.90 10.38
CA ASP A 28 13.34 21.48 10.32
C ASP A 28 12.49 22.17 11.36
N LEU A 29 13.06 22.34 12.54
CA LEU A 29 12.47 23.16 13.57
C LEU A 29 12.36 24.60 13.05
N LEU A 30 13.39 25.08 12.35
CA LEU A 30 13.38 26.38 11.67
C LEU A 30 12.35 26.42 10.52
N SER A 31 12.27 25.40 9.66
CA SER A 31 11.29 25.41 8.57
C SER A 31 9.85 25.26 9.04
N GLN A 32 9.60 24.50 10.11
CA GLN A 32 8.27 24.32 10.68
C GLN A 32 7.87 25.53 11.54
N ALA A 33 8.79 26.09 12.32
CA ALA A 33 8.60 27.39 12.97
C ALA A 33 8.34 28.48 11.92
N GLY A 34 9.08 28.48 10.82
CA GLY A 34 8.87 29.37 9.69
C GLY A 34 7.49 29.21 9.06
N ALA A 35 7.01 27.98 8.85
CA ALA A 35 5.66 27.72 8.36
C ALA A 35 4.57 28.16 9.33
N VAL A 36 4.77 27.95 10.64
CA VAL A 36 3.85 28.42 11.70
C VAL A 36 3.84 29.94 11.75
N MET A 37 4.99 30.60 11.66
CA MET A 37 5.12 32.06 11.64
C MET A 37 4.49 32.67 10.39
N MET A 38 4.66 32.05 9.22
CA MET A 38 3.96 32.48 8.00
C MET A 38 2.44 32.30 8.11
N ARG A 39 1.94 31.22 8.73
CA ARG A 39 0.50 31.03 8.97
C ARG A 39 -0.06 31.96 10.06
N ALA A 40 0.77 32.33 11.04
CA ALA A 40 0.40 33.24 12.11
C ALA A 40 0.51 34.71 11.70
N SER A 41 1.33 35.04 10.69
CA SER A 41 1.56 36.40 10.20
C SER A 41 0.25 37.15 9.92
N PRO A 42 -0.73 36.63 9.16
CA PRO A 42 -2.00 37.34 8.93
C PRO A 42 -2.77 37.65 10.21
N LYS A 43 -2.78 36.72 11.18
CA LYS A 43 -3.44 36.91 12.46
C LYS A 43 -2.71 37.95 13.31
N ALA A 44 -1.38 37.90 13.35
CA ALA A 44 -0.56 38.87 14.05
C ALA A 44 -0.73 40.28 13.47
N THR A 45 -0.74 40.43 12.15
CA THR A 45 -1.00 41.71 11.46
C THR A 45 -2.35 42.30 11.86
N LEU A 46 -3.41 41.48 11.87
CA LEU A 46 -4.76 41.93 12.27
C LEU A 46 -4.83 42.35 13.74
N TRP A 47 -4.18 41.59 14.63
CA TRP A 47 -4.09 41.94 16.05
C TRP A 47 -3.31 43.24 16.28
N THR A 48 -2.14 43.39 15.65
CA THR A 48 -1.33 44.61 15.75
C THR A 48 -2.07 45.81 15.15
N ALA A 49 -2.83 45.63 14.06
CA ALA A 49 -3.69 46.68 13.50
C ALA A 49 -4.78 47.11 14.49
N GLY A 50 -5.43 46.16 15.17
CA GLY A 50 -6.42 46.47 16.21
C GLY A 50 -5.84 47.26 17.39
N ILE A 51 -4.64 46.88 17.85
CA ILE A 51 -3.93 47.58 18.94
C ILE A 51 -3.48 48.97 18.49
N ALA A 52 -2.93 49.08 17.29
CA ALA A 52 -2.48 50.34 16.69
C ALA A 52 -3.64 51.34 16.51
N VAL A 53 -4.80 50.88 16.00
CA VAL A 53 -6.01 51.70 15.86
C VAL A 53 -6.54 52.13 17.23
N SER A 54 -6.56 51.22 18.21
CA SER A 54 -7.01 51.52 19.58
C SER A 54 -6.09 52.55 20.27
N GLY A 55 -4.78 52.40 20.15
CA GLY A 55 -3.81 53.37 20.66
C GLY A 55 -3.86 54.71 19.94
N ARG A 56 -4.21 54.71 18.64
CA ARG A 56 -4.47 55.96 17.90
C ARG A 56 -5.74 56.66 18.40
N LEU A 57 -6.80 55.92 18.68
CA LEU A 57 -8.04 56.47 19.27
C LEU A 57 -7.78 57.01 20.68
N ALA A 58 -6.98 56.32 21.49
CA ALA A 58 -6.56 56.81 22.80
C ALA A 58 -5.78 58.13 22.70
N SER A 59 -4.91 58.28 21.70
CA SER A 59 -4.20 59.54 21.44
C SER A 59 -5.13 60.70 21.04
N TYR A 60 -6.27 60.41 20.41
CA TYR A 60 -7.31 61.41 20.13
C TYR A 60 -8.08 61.85 21.38
N LEU A 61 -8.07 61.03 22.43
CA LEU A 61 -8.70 61.30 23.73
C LEU A 61 -7.73 61.93 24.74
N GLY A 62 -6.53 62.34 24.33
CA GLY A 62 -5.53 63.00 25.19
C GLY A 62 -4.72 62.04 26.07
N LEU A 63 -4.81 60.74 25.83
CA LEU A 63 -4.00 59.71 26.51
C LEU A 63 -2.73 59.41 25.70
N PRO A 64 -1.64 58.93 26.33
CA PRO A 64 -0.46 58.48 25.60
C PRO A 64 -0.83 57.34 24.63
N GLY A 65 -0.49 57.51 23.34
CA GLY A 65 -0.90 56.59 22.27
C GLY A 65 -0.08 56.77 21.00
N PHE A 66 -0.37 55.97 19.97
CA PHE A 66 0.43 55.90 18.74
C PHE A 66 0.18 57.09 17.81
N THR A 67 1.26 57.58 17.18
CA THR A 67 1.17 58.53 16.07
C THR A 67 0.56 57.87 14.82
N ARG A 68 0.09 58.69 13.86
CA ARG A 68 -0.49 58.18 12.59
C ARG A 68 0.48 57.27 11.83
N ILE A 69 1.77 57.63 11.85
CA ILE A 69 2.81 56.88 11.14
C ILE A 69 3.09 55.57 11.87
N GLU A 70 3.19 55.57 13.20
CA GLU A 70 3.39 54.35 13.99
C GLU A 70 2.21 53.39 13.89
N ALA A 71 0.98 53.92 13.89
CA ALA A 71 -0.23 53.09 13.75
C ALA A 71 -0.33 52.42 12.38
N LEU A 72 0.23 53.05 11.34
CA LEU A 72 0.29 52.50 9.98
C LEU A 72 1.46 51.52 9.80
N LEU A 73 2.62 51.82 10.37
CA LEU A 73 3.84 51.03 10.18
C LEU A 73 3.91 49.80 11.10
N ALA A 74 3.35 49.85 12.32
CA ALA A 74 3.46 48.74 13.27
C ALA A 74 2.90 47.40 12.73
N PRO A 75 1.72 47.35 12.07
CA PRO A 75 1.23 46.10 11.49
C PRO A 75 2.08 45.60 10.32
N VAL A 76 2.67 46.49 9.54
CA VAL A 76 3.55 46.15 8.41
C VAL A 76 4.88 45.60 8.90
N VAL A 77 5.48 46.22 9.93
CA VAL A 77 6.75 45.77 10.52
C VAL A 77 6.58 44.44 11.24
N VAL A 78 5.51 44.27 12.04
CA VAL A 78 5.26 43.02 12.77
C VAL A 78 4.84 41.90 11.81
N GLY A 79 3.85 42.17 10.94
CA GLY A 79 3.32 41.21 9.98
C GLY A 79 4.33 40.82 8.90
N GLY A 80 4.98 41.82 8.31
CA GLY A 80 6.03 41.67 7.29
C GLY A 80 7.32 41.09 7.87
N GLY A 81 7.71 41.49 9.09
CA GLY A 81 8.85 40.90 9.79
C GLY A 81 8.66 39.42 10.12
N LEU A 82 7.48 39.02 10.62
CA LEU A 82 7.14 37.61 10.86
C LEU A 82 7.09 36.79 9.56
N LEU A 83 6.62 37.40 8.47
CA LEU A 83 6.56 36.74 7.17
C LEU A 83 7.95 36.59 6.54
N ALA A 84 8.78 37.63 6.58
CA ALA A 84 10.15 37.61 6.04
C ALA A 84 11.06 36.67 6.85
N LEU A 85 11.02 36.74 8.18
CA LEU A 85 11.76 35.83 9.05
C LEU A 85 11.24 34.40 8.91
N GLY A 86 9.92 34.22 8.84
CA GLY A 86 9.30 32.91 8.61
C GLY A 86 9.67 32.31 7.24
N ALA A 87 9.75 33.12 6.20
CA ALA A 87 10.23 32.72 4.88
C ALA A 87 11.73 32.39 4.90
N ALA A 88 12.57 33.22 5.53
CA ALA A 88 14.00 32.95 5.67
C ALA A 88 14.26 31.62 6.40
N MET A 89 13.60 31.38 7.54
CA MET A 89 13.71 30.12 8.28
C MET A 89 13.11 28.91 7.54
N ARG A 90 12.19 29.13 6.59
CA ARG A 90 11.60 28.07 5.77
C ARG A 90 12.45 27.73 4.54
N TYR A 91 13.04 28.73 3.89
CA TYR A 91 13.65 28.59 2.57
C TYR A 91 15.17 28.52 2.63
N VAL A 92 15.83 29.18 3.58
CA VAL A 92 17.31 29.12 3.72
C VAL A 92 17.79 27.71 4.11
N PRO A 93 17.19 27.03 5.09
CA PRO A 93 17.62 25.66 5.41
C PRO A 93 17.28 24.67 4.30
N ARG A 94 16.17 24.87 3.59
CA ARG A 94 15.81 24.10 2.37
C ARG A 94 16.85 24.25 1.26
N ALA A 95 17.39 25.46 1.06
CA ALA A 95 18.41 25.70 0.05
C ALA A 95 19.77 25.07 0.40
N LEU A 96 20.11 24.99 1.70
CA LEU A 96 21.39 24.43 2.17
C LEU A 96 21.36 22.90 2.32
N SER A 97 20.25 22.32 2.81
CA SER A 97 20.06 20.87 2.96
C SER A 97 19.58 20.18 1.69
N GLY A 98 18.93 20.93 0.78
CA GLY A 98 18.40 20.40 -0.48
C GLY A 98 19.47 19.82 -1.40
N ARG A 99 20.71 20.32 -1.36
CA ARG A 99 21.78 19.85 -2.26
C ARG A 99 22.04 18.35 -2.14
N LEU A 100 22.07 17.78 -0.92
CA LEU A 100 22.31 16.34 -0.74
C LEU A 100 21.11 15.50 -1.18
N ALA A 101 19.89 15.96 -0.90
CA ALA A 101 18.68 15.29 -1.37
C ALA A 101 18.58 15.33 -2.90
N THR A 102 18.88 16.48 -3.52
CA THR A 102 18.96 16.63 -4.98
C THR A 102 20.06 15.75 -5.58
N ILE A 103 21.19 15.57 -4.88
CA ILE A 103 22.22 14.62 -5.33
C ILE A 103 21.67 13.20 -5.30
N ALA A 104 20.98 12.77 -4.23
CA ALA A 104 20.39 11.43 -4.21
C ALA A 104 19.32 11.24 -5.29
N GLU A 105 18.42 12.22 -5.47
CA GLU A 105 17.41 12.22 -6.55
C GLU A 105 18.05 12.18 -7.94
N ALA A 106 19.12 12.95 -8.16
CA ALA A 106 19.87 12.94 -9.43
C ALA A 106 20.76 11.71 -9.61
N ASN A 107 20.93 10.89 -8.56
CA ASN A 107 21.67 9.63 -8.58
C ASN A 107 20.70 8.48 -8.22
N ASP A 108 19.60 8.40 -8.96
CA ASP A 108 18.71 7.25 -9.07
C ASP A 108 17.91 6.85 -7.82
N LEU A 109 17.74 7.75 -6.84
CA LEU A 109 16.85 7.48 -5.70
C LEU A 109 15.39 7.29 -6.15
N ASN A 110 14.95 8.09 -7.12
CA ASN A 110 13.62 7.97 -7.72
C ASN A 110 13.46 6.67 -8.54
N LEU A 111 14.56 6.03 -8.96
CA LEU A 111 14.54 4.74 -9.65
C LEU A 111 14.44 3.55 -8.69
N MET A 112 14.26 3.78 -7.38
CA MET A 112 13.89 2.70 -6.45
C MET A 112 12.48 2.14 -6.71
N GLU A 113 11.71 2.73 -7.63
CA GLU A 113 10.51 2.10 -8.19
C GLU A 113 10.85 0.80 -8.96
N ASP A 114 12.02 0.73 -9.58
CA ASP A 114 12.45 -0.46 -10.33
C ASP A 114 12.69 -1.64 -9.39
N TYR A 115 13.16 -1.38 -8.17
CA TYR A 115 13.26 -2.43 -7.14
C TYR A 115 11.87 -2.96 -6.79
N ARG A 116 10.88 -2.08 -6.59
CA ARG A 116 9.49 -2.50 -6.34
C ARG A 116 8.91 -3.30 -7.51
N LYS A 117 9.20 -2.89 -8.75
CA LYS A 117 8.82 -3.62 -9.96
C LYS A 117 9.51 -4.99 -10.04
N SER A 118 10.75 -5.12 -9.55
CA SER A 118 11.46 -6.41 -9.46
C SER A 118 10.78 -7.40 -8.50
N GLU A 119 10.06 -6.90 -7.48
CA GLU A 119 9.28 -7.69 -6.53
C GLU A 119 7.90 -8.08 -7.07
N ALA A 120 7.59 -7.77 -8.34
CA ALA A 120 6.24 -7.95 -8.87
C ALA A 120 5.72 -9.37 -8.81
N HIS A 121 6.58 -10.38 -9.00
CA HIS A 121 6.15 -11.77 -8.90
C HIS A 121 5.63 -12.12 -7.49
N ASP A 122 6.34 -11.67 -6.44
CA ASP A 122 5.94 -11.91 -5.05
C ASP A 122 4.67 -11.15 -4.70
N HIS A 123 4.56 -9.89 -5.14
CA HIS A 123 3.34 -9.10 -4.98
C HIS A 123 2.14 -9.79 -5.64
N LEU A 124 2.28 -10.22 -6.90
CA LEU A 124 1.20 -10.89 -7.63
C LEU A 124 0.76 -12.19 -6.96
N ASN A 125 1.69 -12.98 -6.39
CA ASN A 125 1.33 -14.17 -5.61
C ASN A 125 0.47 -13.81 -4.39
N VAL A 126 0.82 -12.75 -3.66
CA VAL A 126 0.03 -12.26 -2.52
C VAL A 126 -1.34 -11.74 -2.98
N LEU A 127 -1.40 -11.01 -4.10
CA LEU A 127 -2.65 -10.51 -4.68
C LEU A 127 -3.55 -11.65 -5.16
N TRP A 128 -3.00 -12.72 -5.74
CA TRP A 128 -3.76 -13.92 -6.04
C TRP A 128 -4.37 -14.50 -4.77
N ASP A 129 -3.52 -14.79 -3.78
CA ASP A 129 -3.93 -15.48 -2.56
C ASP A 129 -5.01 -14.72 -1.78
N ARG A 130 -4.93 -13.38 -1.75
CA ARG A 130 -5.79 -12.54 -0.91
C ARG A 130 -6.90 -11.79 -1.65
N VAL A 131 -6.84 -11.69 -2.97
CA VAL A 131 -7.83 -10.92 -3.76
C VAL A 131 -8.46 -11.82 -4.82
N PHE A 132 -7.67 -12.33 -5.76
CA PHE A 132 -8.20 -12.91 -7.00
C PHE A 132 -8.62 -14.38 -6.88
N ARG A 133 -8.06 -15.14 -5.94
CA ARG A 133 -8.44 -16.55 -5.74
C ARG A 133 -9.92 -16.71 -5.40
N HIS A 134 -10.44 -15.85 -4.53
CA HIS A 134 -11.86 -15.86 -4.19
C HIS A 134 -12.72 -15.44 -5.40
N GLU A 135 -12.24 -14.47 -6.19
CA GLU A 135 -12.89 -14.07 -7.44
C GLU A 135 -12.98 -15.23 -8.45
N ALA A 136 -11.93 -16.03 -8.58
CA ALA A 136 -11.94 -17.23 -9.41
C ALA A 136 -12.91 -18.29 -8.86
N THR A 137 -12.88 -18.53 -7.54
CA THR A 137 -13.72 -19.54 -6.86
C THR A 137 -15.22 -19.29 -7.03
N ILE A 138 -15.65 -18.04 -7.03
CA ILE A 138 -17.08 -17.73 -7.20
C ILE A 138 -17.55 -17.77 -8.66
N ARG A 139 -16.64 -17.88 -9.63
CA ARG A 139 -16.94 -17.87 -11.07
C ARG A 139 -16.71 -19.22 -11.74
N TYR A 140 -15.77 -20.01 -11.24
CA TYR A 140 -15.29 -21.23 -11.89
C TYR A 140 -15.27 -22.40 -10.92
N SER A 141 -15.63 -23.56 -11.42
CA SER A 141 -15.55 -24.82 -10.68
C SER A 141 -14.09 -25.23 -10.41
N ALA A 142 -13.85 -25.99 -9.35
CA ALA A 142 -12.50 -26.50 -9.03
C ALA A 142 -11.90 -27.32 -10.18
N ALA A 143 -12.72 -28.04 -10.95
CA ALA A 143 -12.28 -28.79 -12.12
C ALA A 143 -11.77 -27.86 -13.24
N GLU A 144 -12.43 -26.74 -13.48
CA GLU A 144 -11.97 -25.75 -14.47
C GLU A 144 -10.67 -25.06 -14.05
N GLN A 145 -10.55 -24.72 -12.76
CA GLN A 145 -9.32 -24.12 -12.22
C GLN A 145 -8.14 -25.10 -12.35
N GLN A 146 -8.35 -26.37 -12.01
CA GLN A 146 -7.33 -27.41 -12.14
C GLN A 146 -6.97 -27.66 -13.61
N ALA A 147 -7.95 -27.70 -14.51
CA ALA A 147 -7.71 -27.89 -15.94
C ALA A 147 -6.87 -26.76 -16.56
N GLU A 148 -7.14 -25.50 -16.19
CA GLU A 148 -6.32 -24.36 -16.64
C GLU A 148 -4.89 -24.46 -16.10
N ARG A 149 -4.74 -24.76 -14.80
CA ARG A 149 -3.43 -24.97 -14.17
C ARG A 149 -2.62 -26.04 -14.88
N ASP A 150 -3.20 -27.21 -15.10
CA ASP A 150 -2.53 -28.34 -15.76
C ASP A 150 -2.13 -27.99 -17.20
N ALA A 151 -2.97 -27.25 -17.91
CA ALA A 151 -2.67 -26.77 -19.25
C ALA A 151 -1.46 -25.80 -19.27
N ILE A 152 -1.41 -24.85 -18.33
CA ILE A 152 -0.30 -23.90 -18.22
C ILE A 152 0.99 -24.60 -17.79
N CYS A 153 0.94 -25.49 -16.80
CA CYS A 153 2.08 -26.29 -16.38
C CYS A 153 2.64 -27.13 -17.52
N SER A 154 1.77 -27.78 -18.30
CA SER A 154 2.15 -28.56 -19.48
C SER A 154 2.76 -27.69 -20.58
N ALA A 155 2.22 -26.48 -20.82
CA ALA A 155 2.80 -25.52 -21.75
C ALA A 155 4.19 -25.05 -21.30
N ARG A 156 4.34 -24.68 -20.03
CA ARG A 156 5.61 -24.27 -19.42
C ARG A 156 6.68 -25.34 -19.59
N GLN A 157 6.38 -26.59 -19.26
CA GLN A 157 7.32 -27.71 -19.43
C GLN A 157 7.76 -27.89 -20.89
N ARG A 158 6.84 -27.73 -21.85
CA ARG A 158 7.18 -27.81 -23.28
C ARG A 158 8.09 -26.66 -23.72
N VAL A 159 7.82 -25.43 -23.28
CA VAL A 159 8.68 -24.27 -23.57
C VAL A 159 10.06 -24.47 -22.93
N GLU A 160 10.12 -24.90 -21.68
CA GLU A 160 11.39 -25.17 -20.98
C GLU A 160 12.21 -26.24 -21.71
N GLN A 161 11.61 -27.37 -22.07
CA GLN A 161 12.29 -28.41 -22.86
C GLN A 161 12.77 -27.90 -24.21
N THR A 162 12.02 -26.97 -24.83
CA THR A 162 12.40 -26.36 -26.10
C THR A 162 13.61 -25.45 -25.94
N VAL A 163 13.61 -24.55 -24.94
CA VAL A 163 14.73 -23.65 -24.64
C VAL A 163 15.99 -24.44 -24.28
N ARG A 164 15.86 -25.51 -23.49
CA ARG A 164 16.98 -26.39 -23.14
C ARG A 164 17.60 -27.10 -24.34
N ARG A 165 16.82 -27.35 -25.40
CA ARG A 165 17.25 -27.99 -26.65
C ARG A 165 17.77 -27.01 -27.70
N TRP A 166 17.73 -25.71 -27.45
CA TRP A 166 18.35 -24.73 -28.34
C TRP A 166 19.86 -24.98 -28.46
N ASP A 167 20.39 -24.62 -29.62
CA ASP A 167 21.81 -24.76 -29.91
C ASP A 167 22.66 -24.07 -28.81
N PRO A 168 23.73 -24.72 -28.29
CA PRO A 168 24.55 -24.15 -27.22
C PRO A 168 25.18 -22.80 -27.57
N SER A 169 25.53 -22.56 -28.85
CA SER A 169 26.07 -21.27 -29.28
C SER A 169 25.00 -20.18 -29.23
N LEU A 170 23.77 -20.47 -29.66
CA LEU A 170 22.65 -19.55 -29.55
C LEU A 170 22.32 -19.23 -28.08
N ARG A 171 22.27 -20.25 -27.22
CA ARG A 171 22.06 -20.05 -25.78
C ARG A 171 23.10 -19.12 -25.18
N LYS A 172 24.37 -19.33 -25.51
CA LYS A 172 25.47 -18.46 -25.07
C LYS A 172 25.32 -17.03 -25.60
N THR A 173 24.97 -16.86 -26.88
CA THR A 173 24.72 -15.53 -27.47
C THR A 173 23.57 -14.79 -26.79
N LEU A 174 22.56 -15.52 -26.32
CA LEU A 174 21.42 -14.97 -25.58
C LEU A 174 21.66 -14.86 -24.05
N GLY A 175 22.86 -15.22 -23.56
CA GLY A 175 23.18 -15.19 -22.13
C GLY A 175 22.49 -16.27 -21.29
N ILE A 176 22.02 -17.36 -21.90
CA ILE A 176 21.29 -18.45 -21.22
C ILE A 176 22.27 -19.53 -20.74
N GLU A 177 23.00 -19.25 -19.67
CA GLU A 177 24.10 -20.09 -19.18
C GLU A 177 23.71 -21.00 -18.02
N SER A 178 22.62 -20.66 -17.31
CA SER A 178 22.15 -21.37 -16.12
C SER A 178 20.69 -21.83 -16.25
N ASP A 179 20.25 -22.70 -15.32
CA ASP A 179 18.85 -23.10 -15.20
C ASP A 179 17.93 -21.91 -14.83
N ARG A 180 18.49 -20.90 -14.17
CA ARG A 180 17.78 -19.65 -13.85
C ARG A 180 17.47 -18.89 -15.13
N ASP A 181 18.44 -18.73 -16.03
CA ASP A 181 18.24 -18.00 -17.28
C ASP A 181 17.23 -18.71 -18.18
N VAL A 182 17.22 -20.05 -18.17
CA VAL A 182 16.17 -20.84 -18.84
C VAL A 182 14.80 -20.52 -18.25
N ALA A 183 14.68 -20.49 -16.92
CA ALA A 183 13.42 -20.17 -16.26
C ALA A 183 12.95 -18.74 -16.58
N ASP A 184 13.87 -17.78 -16.66
CA ASP A 184 13.58 -16.38 -16.98
C ASP A 184 13.08 -16.24 -18.43
N VAL A 185 13.71 -16.94 -19.39
CA VAL A 185 13.23 -16.99 -20.78
C VAL A 185 11.86 -17.66 -20.89
N VAL A 186 11.64 -18.77 -20.17
CA VAL A 186 10.33 -19.43 -20.14
C VAL A 186 9.27 -18.50 -19.57
N ALA A 187 9.57 -17.82 -18.45
CA ALA A 187 8.66 -16.84 -17.87
C ALA A 187 8.38 -15.70 -18.84
N ALA A 188 9.40 -15.25 -19.59
CA ALA A 188 9.25 -14.24 -20.63
C ALA A 188 8.23 -14.67 -21.68
N VAL A 189 8.48 -15.79 -22.35
CA VAL A 189 7.61 -16.35 -23.40
C VAL A 189 6.18 -16.59 -22.90
N MET A 190 6.02 -17.14 -21.68
CA MET A 190 4.72 -17.47 -21.12
C MET A 190 3.88 -16.24 -20.73
N SER A 191 4.46 -15.03 -20.70
CA SER A 191 3.79 -13.77 -20.36
C SER A 191 3.77 -12.78 -21.53
N GLU A 192 4.06 -13.21 -22.76
CA GLU A 192 3.96 -12.35 -23.96
C GLU A 192 2.51 -12.14 -24.43
N ARG A 193 1.56 -12.94 -23.91
CA ARG A 193 0.13 -12.80 -24.20
C ARG A 193 -0.70 -13.15 -22.97
N PRO A 194 -1.88 -12.52 -22.80
CA PRO A 194 -2.84 -12.98 -21.80
C PRO A 194 -3.45 -14.32 -22.25
N LEU A 195 -3.93 -15.12 -21.29
CA LEU A 195 -4.59 -16.39 -21.61
C LEU A 195 -6.00 -16.18 -22.18
N GLY A 196 -6.66 -15.10 -21.76
CA GLY A 196 -7.94 -14.67 -22.31
C GLY A 196 -8.37 -13.30 -21.78
N ASN A 197 -9.54 -12.85 -22.24
CA ASN A 197 -10.15 -11.57 -21.86
C ASN A 197 -11.13 -11.70 -20.67
N ASN A 198 -11.07 -12.81 -19.94
CA ASN A 198 -11.87 -13.05 -18.76
C ASN A 198 -10.94 -13.14 -17.55
N LEU A 199 -11.50 -12.99 -16.35
CA LEU A 199 -10.74 -13.27 -15.14
C LEU A 199 -10.16 -14.69 -15.19
N GLU A 200 -8.86 -14.80 -14.94
CA GLU A 200 -8.14 -16.07 -14.95
C GLU A 200 -8.66 -17.04 -13.88
N LYS A 201 -8.64 -18.34 -14.17
CA LYS A 201 -9.23 -19.38 -13.31
C LYS A 201 -8.23 -19.87 -12.26
N SER A 202 -6.95 -19.80 -12.55
CA SER A 202 -5.85 -20.34 -11.76
C SER A 202 -4.80 -19.27 -11.41
N ARG A 203 -3.95 -19.59 -10.42
CA ARG A 203 -2.83 -18.74 -9.98
C ARG A 203 -1.89 -18.49 -11.14
N GLU A 204 -1.52 -19.56 -11.83
CA GLU A 204 -0.58 -19.55 -12.94
C GLU A 204 -1.11 -18.67 -14.08
N GLY A 205 -2.41 -18.72 -14.35
CA GLY A 205 -3.05 -17.88 -15.36
C GLY A 205 -3.05 -16.41 -14.95
N PHE A 206 -3.45 -16.12 -13.72
CA PHE A 206 -3.43 -14.77 -13.18
C PHE A 206 -2.03 -14.14 -13.23
N VAL A 207 -1.00 -14.87 -12.78
CA VAL A 207 0.38 -14.36 -12.79
C VAL A 207 0.87 -14.13 -14.22
N ALA A 208 0.57 -15.03 -15.17
CA ALA A 208 0.95 -14.87 -16.56
C ALA A 208 0.31 -13.62 -17.19
N SER A 209 -1.00 -13.46 -17.06
CA SER A 209 -1.75 -12.31 -17.60
C SER A 209 -1.42 -10.99 -16.89
N ALA A 210 -1.12 -11.02 -15.60
CA ALA A 210 -0.67 -9.84 -14.86
C ALA A 210 0.75 -9.41 -15.24
N LEU A 211 1.68 -10.36 -15.42
CA LEU A 211 3.02 -10.05 -15.93
C LEU A 211 2.97 -9.53 -17.37
N TYR A 212 2.04 -10.04 -18.18
CA TYR A 212 1.78 -9.49 -19.52
C TYR A 212 1.42 -8.00 -19.44
N ALA A 213 0.41 -7.65 -18.63
CA ALA A 213 -0.02 -6.27 -18.42
C ALA A 213 1.15 -5.35 -18.01
N LEU A 214 1.86 -5.73 -16.95
CA LEU A 214 2.96 -4.93 -16.39
C LEU A 214 4.13 -4.68 -17.35
N ARG A 215 4.33 -5.55 -18.35
CA ARG A 215 5.43 -5.42 -19.32
C ARG A 215 5.04 -4.61 -20.55
N HIS A 216 3.76 -4.53 -20.88
CA HIS A 216 3.31 -3.90 -22.09
C HIS A 216 2.73 -2.53 -21.78
N SER A 217 3.37 -1.47 -22.27
CA SER A 217 2.86 -0.11 -22.12
C SER A 217 1.57 0.07 -22.93
N ARG A 218 0.41 -0.15 -22.30
CA ARG A 218 -0.91 0.03 -22.89
C ARG A 218 -1.76 0.98 -22.04
N PRO A 219 -2.75 1.66 -22.65
CA PRO A 219 -3.77 2.34 -21.86
C PRO A 219 -4.52 1.33 -20.99
N GLN A 220 -4.73 1.66 -19.71
CA GLN A 220 -5.34 0.74 -18.72
C GLN A 220 -6.74 0.22 -19.11
N SER A 221 -7.51 0.98 -19.89
CA SER A 221 -8.80 0.51 -20.40
C SER A 221 -8.65 -0.60 -21.44
N SER A 222 -7.61 -0.56 -22.26
CA SER A 222 -7.30 -1.59 -23.25
C SER A 222 -6.71 -2.82 -22.57
N GLU A 223 -5.80 -2.62 -21.63
CA GLU A 223 -5.24 -3.71 -20.83
C GLU A 223 -6.30 -4.47 -20.06
N ALA A 224 -7.19 -3.78 -19.34
CA ALA A 224 -8.25 -4.44 -18.59
C ALA A 224 -9.21 -5.24 -19.50
N TYR A 225 -9.38 -4.78 -20.75
CA TYR A 225 -10.10 -5.53 -21.76
C TYR A 225 -9.35 -6.77 -22.23
N ASP A 226 -8.02 -6.69 -22.37
CA ASP A 226 -7.17 -7.79 -22.81
C ASP A 226 -7.02 -8.89 -21.75
N ILE A 227 -6.90 -8.54 -20.46
CA ILE A 227 -6.65 -9.50 -19.37
C ILE A 227 -7.91 -9.86 -18.57
N GLY A 228 -9.01 -9.12 -18.74
CA GLY A 228 -10.29 -9.38 -18.06
C GLY A 228 -10.37 -8.96 -16.59
N PHE A 229 -9.37 -8.22 -16.07
CA PHE A 229 -9.37 -7.63 -14.72
C PHE A 229 -8.55 -6.33 -14.67
N HIS A 230 -8.72 -5.55 -13.59
CA HIS A 230 -8.06 -4.25 -13.43
C HIS A 230 -6.83 -4.34 -12.53
N LEU A 231 -5.66 -3.97 -13.05
CA LEU A 231 -4.41 -3.84 -12.28
C LEU A 231 -3.99 -2.39 -12.00
N ASN A 232 -4.80 -1.42 -12.42
CA ASN A 232 -4.46 0.00 -12.32
C ASN A 232 -3.95 0.48 -10.96
N LEU A 233 -4.56 0.01 -9.85
CA LEU A 233 -4.12 0.36 -8.50
C LEU A 233 -2.75 -0.25 -8.17
N TYR A 234 -2.46 -1.44 -8.69
CA TYR A 234 -1.19 -2.12 -8.48
C TYR A 234 -0.07 -1.48 -9.32
N GLU A 235 -0.35 -1.15 -10.58
CA GLU A 235 0.60 -0.42 -11.43
C GLU A 235 0.98 0.93 -10.83
N ASP A 236 -0.01 1.73 -10.45
CA ASP A 236 0.24 3.02 -9.82
C ASP A 236 0.96 2.87 -8.47
N PHE A 237 0.78 1.74 -7.76
CA PHE A 237 1.58 1.42 -6.58
C PHE A 237 3.04 1.10 -6.93
N CYS A 238 3.31 0.41 -8.04
CA CYS A 238 4.65 0.11 -8.53
C CYS A 238 5.42 1.35 -8.97
N ASP A 239 4.74 2.42 -9.39
CA ASP A 239 5.32 3.74 -9.70
C ASP A 239 5.73 4.55 -8.45
N GLY A 240 5.64 3.96 -7.25
CA GLY A 240 6.15 4.55 -6.03
C GLY A 240 7.55 4.03 -5.71
N ALA A 241 8.53 4.95 -5.59
CA ALA A 241 9.90 4.58 -5.27
C ALA A 241 10.15 4.43 -3.76
N TYR A 242 10.79 3.34 -3.34
CA TYR A 242 11.08 3.14 -1.92
C TYR A 242 11.94 4.25 -1.34
N PHE A 243 11.50 4.79 -0.19
CA PHE A 243 12.13 5.88 0.54
C PHE A 243 12.24 7.21 -0.22
N ASP A 244 11.58 7.33 -1.36
CA ASP A 244 11.48 8.57 -2.13
C ASP A 244 10.22 9.37 -1.73
N PRO A 245 10.26 10.71 -1.74
CA PRO A 245 9.08 11.53 -1.47
C PRO A 245 7.89 11.30 -2.42
N SER A 246 8.10 10.72 -3.61
CA SER A 246 7.06 10.41 -4.60
C SER A 246 6.19 9.19 -4.28
N ASP A 247 6.55 8.38 -3.27
CA ASP A 247 5.76 7.20 -2.88
C ASP A 247 4.49 7.57 -2.06
N THR A 248 3.63 8.37 -2.68
CA THR A 248 2.36 8.87 -2.16
C THR A 248 1.15 8.21 -2.82
N LYS A 249 1.38 7.13 -3.56
CA LYS A 249 0.40 6.42 -4.39
C LYS A 249 -0.79 5.89 -3.60
N ILE A 250 -0.54 5.16 -2.51
CA ILE A 250 -1.59 4.62 -1.64
C ILE A 250 -2.55 5.70 -1.11
N PRO A 251 -2.09 6.80 -0.47
CA PRO A 251 -3.02 7.83 -0.01
C PRO A 251 -3.72 8.58 -1.16
N GLU A 252 -3.09 8.72 -2.32
CA GLU A 252 -3.71 9.30 -3.53
C GLU A 252 -4.83 8.42 -4.07
N GLN A 253 -4.59 7.11 -4.22
CA GLN A 253 -5.59 6.13 -4.60
C GLN A 253 -6.79 6.17 -3.64
N TYR A 254 -6.55 6.13 -2.33
CA TYR A 254 -7.62 6.20 -1.34
C TYR A 254 -8.44 7.48 -1.48
N ALA A 255 -7.81 8.62 -1.77
CA ALA A 255 -8.49 9.91 -1.89
C ALA A 255 -9.24 10.09 -3.22
N GLY A 256 -8.67 9.62 -4.33
CA GLY A 256 -9.09 9.99 -5.68
C GLY A 256 -9.66 8.87 -6.55
N ASN A 257 -9.49 7.59 -6.20
CA ASN A 257 -9.98 6.50 -7.02
C ASN A 257 -11.52 6.48 -7.08
N VAL A 258 -12.07 6.33 -8.29
CA VAL A 258 -13.52 6.38 -8.55
C VAL A 258 -14.26 5.23 -7.87
N SER A 259 -13.73 4.01 -7.95
CA SER A 259 -14.33 2.81 -7.33
C SER A 259 -14.32 2.91 -5.80
N LEU A 260 -13.21 3.35 -5.20
CA LEU A 260 -13.13 3.58 -3.75
C LEU A 260 -14.06 4.72 -3.30
N THR A 261 -14.23 5.77 -4.10
CA THR A 261 -15.19 6.85 -3.83
C THR A 261 -16.64 6.35 -3.87
N ALA A 262 -16.97 5.49 -4.83
CA ALA A 262 -18.28 4.85 -4.91
C ALA A 262 -18.55 3.95 -3.69
N VAL A 263 -17.56 3.15 -3.27
CA VAL A 263 -17.61 2.32 -2.06
C VAL A 263 -17.84 3.19 -0.82
N LYS A 264 -17.08 4.27 -0.65
CA LYS A 264 -17.25 5.22 0.47
C LYS A 264 -18.68 5.77 0.52
N ARG A 265 -19.24 6.16 -0.62
CA ARG A 265 -20.61 6.66 -0.72
C ARG A 265 -21.64 5.59 -0.32
N GLU A 266 -21.51 4.37 -0.84
CA GLU A 266 -22.41 3.25 -0.53
C GLU A 266 -22.32 2.82 0.95
N ALA A 267 -21.11 2.77 1.51
CA ALA A 267 -20.86 2.47 2.92
C ALA A 267 -21.18 3.64 3.88
N ARG A 268 -21.78 4.73 3.38
CA ARG A 268 -22.09 5.96 4.12
C ARG A 268 -20.88 6.55 4.86
N PHE A 269 -19.70 6.41 4.27
CA PHE A 269 -18.45 6.97 4.77
C PHE A 269 -18.44 8.49 4.54
N GLY A 270 -18.72 9.25 5.60
CA GLY A 270 -19.06 10.66 5.49
C GLY A 270 -17.89 11.64 5.72
N ARG A 271 -18.21 12.93 5.66
CA ARG A 271 -17.27 14.02 6.01
C ARG A 271 -16.75 13.91 7.44
N ILE A 272 -17.59 13.44 8.38
CA ILE A 272 -17.20 13.26 9.78
C ILE A 272 -16.13 12.17 9.91
N ASP A 273 -16.28 11.06 9.19
CA ASP A 273 -15.28 10.00 9.18
C ASP A 273 -13.96 10.52 8.57
N SER A 274 -14.06 11.27 7.47
CA SER A 274 -12.89 11.90 6.83
C SER A 274 -12.16 12.87 7.77
N LEU A 275 -12.88 13.74 8.49
CA LEU A 275 -12.32 14.67 9.47
C LEU A 275 -11.60 13.95 10.62
N ARG A 276 -12.09 12.78 11.04
CA ARG A 276 -11.45 11.97 12.08
C ARG A 276 -10.14 11.33 11.63
N GLN A 277 -10.00 11.07 10.33
CA GLN A 277 -8.78 10.52 9.75
C GLN A 277 -7.67 11.58 9.60
N VAL A 278 -8.03 12.87 9.49
CA VAL A 278 -7.08 13.98 9.25
C VAL A 278 -5.90 14.00 10.23
N PRO A 279 -6.06 13.94 11.57
CA PRO A 279 -4.92 14.02 12.48
C PRO A 279 -3.92 12.88 12.27
N ARG A 280 -4.42 11.65 12.05
CA ARG A 280 -3.59 10.46 11.81
C ARG A 280 -2.87 10.55 10.47
N LEU A 281 -3.58 11.01 9.42
CA LEU A 281 -3.02 11.21 8.09
C LEU A 281 -1.92 12.28 8.10
N VAL A 282 -2.16 13.41 8.76
CA VAL A 282 -1.16 14.48 8.88
C VAL A 282 0.09 13.98 9.61
N LEU A 283 -0.09 13.22 10.70
CA LEU A 283 1.02 12.65 11.44
C LEU A 283 1.79 11.61 10.61
N SER A 284 1.10 10.73 9.88
CA SER A 284 1.76 9.74 9.01
C SER A 284 2.54 10.41 7.88
N LYS A 285 1.96 11.41 7.21
CA LYS A 285 2.66 12.21 6.19
C LYS A 285 3.88 12.94 6.75
N PHE A 286 3.79 13.43 7.99
CA PHE A 286 4.92 14.04 8.67
C PHE A 286 6.06 13.03 8.91
N TRP A 287 5.74 11.83 9.43
CA TRP A 287 6.74 10.78 9.61
C TRP A 287 7.36 10.30 8.29
N PHE A 288 6.52 10.08 7.28
CA PHE A 288 6.97 9.73 5.93
C PHE A 288 7.95 10.76 5.39
N PHE A 289 7.59 12.05 5.44
CA PHE A 289 8.45 13.15 5.01
C PHE A 289 9.80 13.18 5.74
N LEU A 290 9.80 13.01 7.07
CA LEU A 290 11.06 12.98 7.83
C LEU A 290 11.94 11.79 7.43
N ILE A 291 11.33 10.60 7.25
CA ILE A 291 12.04 9.38 6.89
C ILE A 291 12.64 9.51 5.48
N THR A 292 11.85 9.86 4.47
CA THR A 292 12.31 9.92 3.08
C THR A 292 13.35 11.00 2.87
N ARG A 293 13.18 12.16 3.48
CA ARG A 293 14.17 13.25 3.38
C ARG A 293 15.49 12.88 4.06
N GLU A 294 15.47 12.34 5.28
CA GLU A 294 16.72 11.94 5.94
C GLU A 294 17.38 10.79 5.17
N MET A 295 16.61 9.85 4.61
CA MET A 295 17.13 8.81 3.73
C MET A 295 17.84 9.40 2.51
N ALA A 296 17.21 10.35 1.81
CA ALA A 296 17.80 11.02 0.65
C ALA A 296 19.10 11.74 1.01
N MET A 297 19.13 12.47 2.13
CA MET A 297 20.35 13.18 2.56
C MET A 297 21.50 12.22 2.88
N GLU A 298 21.23 11.14 3.61
CA GLU A 298 22.26 10.17 4.01
C GLU A 298 22.72 9.31 2.84
N ALA A 299 21.81 8.92 1.93
CA ALA A 299 22.17 8.25 0.67
C ALA A 299 23.04 9.16 -0.21
N GLY A 300 22.63 10.42 -0.42
CA GLY A 300 23.42 11.38 -1.22
C GLY A 300 24.80 11.66 -0.64
N ARG A 301 24.92 11.71 0.70
CA ARG A 301 26.22 11.82 1.39
C ARG A 301 27.08 10.58 1.12
N ALA A 302 26.53 9.38 1.24
CA ALA A 302 27.26 8.14 1.03
C ALA A 302 27.71 7.98 -0.43
N VAL A 303 26.86 8.34 -1.40
CA VAL A 303 27.20 8.40 -2.83
C VAL A 303 28.43 9.30 -3.07
N LEU A 304 28.42 10.53 -2.55
CA LEU A 304 29.57 11.44 -2.69
C LEU A 304 30.85 10.88 -2.08
N LEU A 305 30.75 10.25 -0.90
CA LEU A 305 31.92 9.69 -0.22
C LEU A 305 32.48 8.47 -0.95
N LEU A 306 31.63 7.59 -1.46
CA LEU A 306 32.05 6.42 -2.24
C LEU A 306 32.68 6.84 -3.57
N ASN A 307 32.02 7.71 -4.34
CA ASN A 307 32.54 8.23 -5.60
C ASN A 307 33.86 8.99 -5.42
N SER A 308 33.98 9.78 -4.34
CA SER A 308 35.26 10.46 -4.03
C SER A 308 36.35 9.50 -3.56
N LYS A 309 36.02 8.44 -2.82
CA LYS A 309 37.00 7.47 -2.31
C LYS A 309 37.57 6.59 -3.43
N TYR A 310 36.72 6.23 -4.39
CA TYR A 310 37.05 5.32 -5.49
C TYR A 310 37.32 6.05 -6.82
N GLU A 311 37.33 7.38 -6.82
CA GLU A 311 37.58 8.23 -7.99
C GLU A 311 36.73 7.83 -9.20
N THR A 312 35.42 7.68 -8.97
CA THR A 312 34.45 7.22 -9.98
C THR A 312 33.14 7.98 -9.85
N GLU A 313 32.24 7.77 -10.81
CA GLU A 313 30.85 8.26 -10.81
C GLU A 313 29.85 7.09 -10.80
N ALA A 314 30.33 5.84 -10.67
CA ALA A 314 29.53 4.64 -10.78
C ALA A 314 28.64 4.35 -9.55
N PHE A 315 28.96 4.88 -8.36
CA PHE A 315 28.12 4.67 -7.19
C PHE A 315 26.91 5.61 -7.24
N ASN A 316 25.71 5.05 -7.14
CA ASN A 316 24.45 5.78 -7.05
C ASN A 316 23.63 5.34 -5.82
N SER A 317 22.42 5.87 -5.66
CA SER A 317 21.55 5.55 -4.52
C SER A 317 21.07 4.10 -4.55
N GLN A 318 20.90 3.49 -5.72
CA GLN A 318 20.48 2.09 -5.85
C GLN A 318 21.55 1.14 -5.29
N VAL A 319 22.84 1.41 -5.50
CA VAL A 319 23.92 0.60 -4.88
C VAL A 319 23.78 0.53 -3.36
N LEU A 320 23.24 1.58 -2.73
CA LEU A 320 23.01 1.63 -1.29
C LEU A 320 21.64 1.06 -0.89
N LEU A 321 20.61 1.19 -1.72
CA LEU A 321 19.23 0.89 -1.33
C LEU A 321 18.66 -0.37 -1.98
N TRP A 322 19.38 -1.01 -2.89
CA TRP A 322 18.99 -2.22 -3.59
C TRP A 322 19.73 -3.44 -3.00
N PRO A 323 19.03 -4.39 -2.33
CA PRO A 323 19.64 -5.60 -1.80
C PRO A 323 20.27 -6.47 -2.90
N GLY A 324 21.51 -6.90 -2.71
CA GLY A 324 22.27 -7.71 -3.67
C GLY A 324 23.28 -6.90 -4.47
N GLU A 325 23.12 -5.57 -4.62
CA GLU A 325 24.07 -4.73 -5.36
C GLU A 325 25.47 -4.72 -4.73
N GLU A 326 25.62 -5.07 -3.45
CA GLU A 326 26.93 -5.23 -2.81
C GLU A 326 27.79 -6.34 -3.41
N ASP A 327 27.16 -7.28 -4.13
CA ASP A 327 27.80 -8.42 -4.79
C ASP A 327 27.82 -8.26 -6.33
N ALA A 328 27.50 -7.06 -6.85
CA ALA A 328 27.51 -6.79 -8.29
C ALA A 328 28.92 -6.92 -8.89
N GLU A 329 29.03 -7.50 -10.10
CA GLU A 329 30.33 -7.79 -10.73
C GLU A 329 31.19 -6.54 -10.93
N TRP A 330 30.56 -5.41 -11.27
CA TRP A 330 31.27 -4.15 -11.49
C TRP A 330 31.94 -3.62 -10.20
N LEU A 331 31.43 -3.96 -9.00
CA LEU A 331 32.07 -3.59 -7.74
C LEU A 331 33.41 -4.30 -7.53
N ALA A 332 33.64 -5.44 -8.19
CA ALA A 332 34.91 -6.16 -8.08
C ALA A 332 36.10 -5.34 -8.61
N ALA A 333 35.85 -4.31 -9.42
CA ALA A 333 36.87 -3.35 -9.87
C ALA A 333 37.39 -2.45 -8.72
N PHE A 334 36.66 -2.35 -7.61
CA PHE A 334 36.95 -1.43 -6.51
C PHE A 334 37.26 -2.19 -5.21
N ALA A 335 38.55 -2.33 -4.89
CA ALA A 335 38.98 -3.06 -3.70
C ALA A 335 38.35 -2.50 -2.41
N GLY A 336 37.64 -3.35 -1.68
CA GLY A 336 36.97 -2.99 -0.42
C GLY A 336 35.59 -2.32 -0.56
N ALA A 337 35.13 -2.02 -1.78
CA ALA A 337 33.89 -1.28 -1.98
C ALA A 337 32.66 -1.97 -1.40
N ARG A 338 32.60 -3.31 -1.50
CA ARG A 338 31.56 -4.12 -0.86
C ARG A 338 31.42 -3.84 0.63
N ALA A 339 32.54 -3.80 1.36
CA ALA A 339 32.53 -3.58 2.81
C ALA A 339 32.07 -2.16 3.14
N ASP A 340 32.49 -1.17 2.36
CA ASP A 340 32.06 0.22 2.52
C ASP A 340 30.57 0.39 2.23
N VAL A 341 30.06 -0.19 1.15
CA VAL A 341 28.62 -0.17 0.81
C VAL A 341 27.81 -0.72 1.98
N LEU A 342 28.15 -1.90 2.50
CA LEU A 342 27.48 -2.49 3.65
C LEU A 342 27.58 -1.62 4.91
N ALA A 343 28.73 -0.99 5.15
CA ALA A 343 28.91 -0.07 6.28
C ALA A 343 28.04 1.19 6.14
N PHE A 344 28.00 1.80 4.95
CA PHE A 344 27.15 2.96 4.67
C PHE A 344 25.68 2.61 4.79
N ARG A 345 25.22 1.47 4.24
CA ARG A 345 23.84 0.99 4.41
C ARG A 345 23.44 0.91 5.88
N LYS A 346 24.23 0.21 6.68
CA LYS A 346 23.97 0.08 8.12
C LYS A 346 23.94 1.45 8.81
N SER A 347 24.88 2.33 8.46
CA SER A 347 24.93 3.70 8.98
C SER A 347 23.66 4.49 8.64
N ILE A 348 23.29 4.56 7.36
CA ILE A 348 22.12 5.26 6.84
C ILE A 348 20.87 4.81 7.59
N PHE A 349 20.58 3.51 7.60
CA PHE A 349 19.37 2.98 8.23
C PHE A 349 19.38 3.13 9.76
N SER A 350 20.54 2.98 10.41
CA SER A 350 20.63 3.18 11.86
C SER A 350 20.39 4.63 12.28
N THR A 351 20.77 5.59 11.41
CA THR A 351 20.52 7.03 11.58
C THR A 351 19.06 7.36 11.31
N VAL A 352 18.50 6.89 10.19
CA VAL A 352 17.14 7.22 9.77
C VAL A 352 16.09 6.47 10.60
N LEU A 353 16.18 5.14 10.68
CA LEU A 353 15.15 4.28 11.26
C LEU A 353 15.47 3.80 12.68
N GLY A 354 16.73 3.90 13.12
CA GLY A 354 17.18 3.61 14.48
C GLY A 354 18.04 2.37 14.57
N ARG A 355 18.65 2.12 15.75
CA ARG A 355 19.72 1.11 15.91
C ARG A 355 19.28 -0.35 15.82
N ASP A 356 18.00 -0.64 16.03
CA ASP A 356 17.45 -2.00 16.03
C ASP A 356 16.23 -2.10 15.12
N TYR A 357 15.96 -3.30 14.60
CA TYR A 357 14.85 -3.53 13.69
C TYR A 357 13.49 -3.20 14.32
N SER A 358 13.32 -3.40 15.63
CA SER A 358 12.06 -3.05 16.30
C SER A 358 11.81 -1.53 16.26
N ASN A 359 12.84 -0.70 16.40
CA ASN A 359 12.78 0.77 16.21
C ASN A 359 12.40 1.10 14.77
N ALA A 360 13.05 0.46 13.80
CA ALA A 360 12.75 0.67 12.39
C ALA A 360 11.31 0.33 12.04
N ALA A 361 10.85 -0.86 12.43
CA ALA A 361 9.47 -1.30 12.22
C ALA A 361 8.45 -0.34 12.85
N CYS A 362 8.72 0.16 14.06
CA CYS A 362 7.89 1.15 14.72
C CYS A 362 7.81 2.47 13.92
N MET A 363 8.92 2.95 13.37
CA MET A 363 8.93 4.19 12.59
C MET A 363 8.20 4.05 11.27
N LEU A 364 8.40 2.93 10.57
CA LEU A 364 7.68 2.61 9.34
C LEU A 364 6.18 2.46 9.63
N GLU A 365 5.78 1.85 10.74
CA GLU A 365 4.37 1.79 11.16
C GLU A 365 3.78 3.19 11.39
N ARG A 366 4.52 4.14 11.95
CA ARG A 366 4.03 5.53 12.09
C ARG A 366 3.75 6.19 10.74
N ALA A 367 4.52 5.86 9.71
CA ALA A 367 4.36 6.40 8.37
C ALA A 367 3.24 5.72 7.57
N PHE A 368 3.15 4.38 7.62
CA PHE A 368 2.32 3.61 6.68
C PHE A 368 1.09 2.94 7.30
N LEU A 369 1.09 2.61 8.59
CA LEU A 369 -0.03 1.91 9.23
C LEU A 369 -1.38 2.67 9.14
N PRO A 370 -1.43 4.01 9.20
CA PRO A 370 -2.69 4.74 9.04
C PRO A 370 -3.41 4.46 7.72
N CYS A 371 -2.69 4.25 6.61
CA CYS A 371 -3.29 3.89 5.33
C CYS A 371 -4.03 2.55 5.42
N PHE A 372 -3.39 1.54 6.02
CA PHE A 372 -4.02 0.25 6.30
C PHE A 372 -5.26 0.39 7.18
N GLU A 373 -5.19 1.20 8.23
CA GLU A 373 -6.31 1.39 9.16
C GLU A 373 -7.51 2.06 8.48
N PHE A 374 -7.27 3.03 7.59
CA PHE A 374 -8.32 3.68 6.81
C PHE A 374 -8.95 2.72 5.80
N ALA A 375 -8.13 1.97 5.07
CA ALA A 375 -8.61 0.95 4.14
C ALA A 375 -9.39 -0.16 4.87
N THR A 376 -8.91 -0.59 6.05
CA THR A 376 -9.58 -1.59 6.90
C THR A 376 -10.91 -1.07 7.43
N GLU A 377 -10.99 0.18 7.88
CA GLU A 377 -12.26 0.76 8.33
C GLU A 377 -13.30 0.78 7.20
N LEU A 378 -12.88 1.10 5.98
CA LEU A 378 -13.74 1.05 4.81
C LEU A 378 -14.15 -0.39 4.45
N ARG A 379 -13.17 -1.31 4.43
CA ARG A 379 -13.39 -2.74 4.12
C ARG A 379 -14.35 -3.39 5.11
N ILE A 380 -14.21 -3.15 6.41
CA ILE A 380 -15.15 -3.64 7.44
C ILE A 380 -16.59 -3.19 7.17
N ARG A 381 -16.77 -1.96 6.67
CA ARG A 381 -18.11 -1.42 6.41
C ARG A 381 -18.73 -1.97 5.12
N TYR A 382 -17.94 -2.45 4.16
CA TYR A 382 -18.42 -2.82 2.82
C TYR A 382 -18.34 -4.32 2.53
N ASP A 383 -17.29 -5.00 3.01
CA ASP A 383 -16.95 -6.39 2.71
C ASP A 383 -17.36 -7.30 3.89
N PRO A 384 -18.56 -7.92 3.86
CA PRO A 384 -18.98 -8.84 4.92
C PRO A 384 -18.10 -10.09 4.99
N GLU A 385 -17.49 -10.52 3.87
CA GLU A 385 -16.72 -11.76 3.77
C GLU A 385 -15.37 -11.64 4.50
N TYR A 386 -14.77 -10.44 4.46
CA TYR A 386 -13.61 -10.09 5.28
C TYR A 386 -13.92 -10.07 6.79
N CYS A 387 -15.17 -9.75 7.15
CA CYS A 387 -15.61 -9.67 8.54
C CYS A 387 -15.98 -11.02 9.12
N ASP A 388 -16.69 -11.87 8.37
CA ASP A 388 -17.17 -13.18 8.83
C ASP A 388 -16.12 -14.30 8.72
N GLY A 389 -14.99 -14.02 8.04
CA GLY A 389 -13.86 -14.93 7.87
C GLY A 389 -14.05 -15.93 6.73
N THR A 390 -15.03 -15.73 5.84
CA THR A 390 -15.27 -16.61 4.69
C THR A 390 -14.19 -16.50 3.60
N LEU A 391 -13.29 -15.52 3.70
CA LEU A 391 -12.12 -15.40 2.82
C LEU A 391 -10.89 -16.17 3.30
N ASN A 392 -10.96 -16.89 4.42
CA ASN A 392 -9.85 -17.72 4.89
C ASN A 392 -9.82 -19.05 4.13
N TYR A 393 -8.70 -19.34 3.47
CA TYR A 393 -8.51 -20.56 2.70
C TYR A 393 -7.11 -21.14 2.93
N PRO A 394 -6.94 -22.48 2.91
CA PRO A 394 -5.61 -23.08 2.81
C PRO A 394 -5.02 -22.75 1.44
N ASN A 395 -3.81 -22.19 1.37
CA ASN A 395 -3.12 -22.00 0.08
C ASN A 395 -2.72 -23.34 -0.55
N ASP A 396 -2.24 -23.27 -1.79
CA ASP A 396 -1.84 -24.45 -2.57
C ASP A 396 -0.66 -25.22 -1.94
N ALA A 397 0.02 -24.61 -0.94
CA ALA A 397 1.08 -25.22 -0.14
C ALA A 397 0.60 -25.68 1.26
N GLY A 398 -0.72 -25.71 1.51
CA GLY A 398 -1.32 -26.15 2.77
C GLY A 398 -1.14 -25.18 3.96
N ARG A 399 -0.70 -23.94 3.72
CA ARG A 399 -0.64 -22.87 4.74
C ARG A 399 -1.92 -22.04 4.69
N ASP A 400 -2.51 -21.78 5.86
CA ASP A 400 -3.70 -20.94 5.96
C ASP A 400 -3.38 -19.50 5.55
N VAL A 401 -4.03 -19.00 4.50
CA VAL A 401 -4.03 -17.58 4.15
C VAL A 401 -5.14 -16.92 4.94
N ALA A 402 -4.75 -16.16 5.96
CA ALA A 402 -5.66 -15.41 6.79
C ALA A 402 -6.02 -14.07 6.12
N ASP A 403 -6.99 -14.06 5.20
CA ASP A 403 -7.60 -12.81 4.70
C ASP A 403 -8.85 -12.45 5.52
N SER A 404 -8.64 -12.09 6.78
CA SER A 404 -9.74 -11.73 7.68
C SER A 404 -9.36 -10.60 8.61
N LEU A 405 -10.38 -9.86 9.07
CA LEU A 405 -10.20 -8.78 10.04
C LEU A 405 -9.39 -9.20 11.26
N VAL A 406 -9.67 -10.38 11.81
CA VAL A 406 -8.96 -10.88 13.00
C VAL A 406 -7.53 -11.28 12.65
N GLY A 407 -7.34 -11.98 11.52
CA GLY A 407 -6.03 -12.40 11.03
C GLY A 407 -5.09 -11.23 10.81
N ASP A 408 -5.55 -10.18 10.13
CA ASP A 408 -4.71 -9.00 9.85
C ASP A 408 -4.33 -8.23 11.11
N LEU A 409 -5.28 -8.05 12.03
CA LEU A 409 -4.98 -7.39 13.31
C LEU A 409 -3.99 -8.19 14.15
N GLN A 410 -4.08 -9.53 14.14
CA GLN A 410 -3.12 -10.40 14.81
C GLN A 410 -1.74 -10.35 14.15
N ALA A 411 -1.68 -10.45 12.82
CA ALA A 411 -0.44 -10.40 12.05
C ALA A 411 0.31 -9.07 12.25
N LEU A 412 -0.42 -7.96 12.34
CA LEU A 412 0.15 -6.64 12.64
C LEU A 412 0.43 -6.40 14.13
N GLY A 413 0.16 -7.38 15.00
CA GLY A 413 0.45 -7.32 16.43
C GLY A 413 -0.36 -6.26 17.17
N TYR A 414 -1.63 -6.08 16.80
CA TYR A 414 -2.59 -5.27 17.58
C TYR A 414 -2.79 -5.88 18.97
N GLY A 415 -3.18 -5.03 19.93
CA GLY A 415 -3.39 -5.46 21.30
C GLY A 415 -4.55 -6.45 21.43
N GLU A 416 -4.46 -7.33 22.43
CA GLU A 416 -5.48 -8.36 22.71
C GLU A 416 -6.89 -7.76 22.82
N LYS A 417 -7.03 -6.57 23.43
CA LYS A 417 -8.32 -5.88 23.55
C LYS A 417 -8.91 -5.51 22.19
N GLU A 418 -8.10 -5.04 21.26
CA GLU A 418 -8.52 -4.73 19.89
C GLU A 418 -8.89 -6.01 19.12
N VAL A 419 -8.10 -7.07 19.26
CA VAL A 419 -8.37 -8.38 18.65
C VAL A 419 -9.67 -9.01 19.17
N VAL A 420 -9.92 -8.97 20.48
CA VAL A 420 -11.16 -9.47 21.08
C VAL A 420 -12.38 -8.69 20.59
N ARG A 421 -12.26 -7.37 20.44
CA ARG A 421 -13.34 -6.55 19.83
C ARG A 421 -13.59 -6.91 18.38
N ALA A 422 -12.53 -7.20 17.63
CA ALA A 422 -12.62 -7.66 16.25
C ALA A 422 -13.30 -9.03 16.15
N GLN A 423 -12.95 -9.97 17.02
CA GLN A 423 -13.60 -11.27 17.11
C GLN A 423 -15.09 -11.16 17.43
N ALA A 424 -15.45 -10.33 18.42
CA ALA A 424 -16.85 -10.09 18.77
C ALA A 424 -17.63 -9.45 17.61
N HIS A 425 -16.99 -8.54 16.87
CA HIS A 425 -17.59 -7.95 15.68
C HIS A 425 -17.77 -8.97 14.56
N ALA A 426 -16.73 -9.74 14.24
CA ALA A 426 -16.73 -10.81 13.24
C ALA A 426 -17.82 -11.84 13.53
N ALA A 427 -17.92 -12.31 14.78
CA ALA A 427 -18.94 -13.26 15.22
C ALA A 427 -20.37 -12.70 15.04
N ARG A 428 -20.57 -11.40 15.28
CA ARG A 428 -21.87 -10.76 15.02
C ARG A 428 -22.19 -10.73 13.53
N ILE A 429 -21.26 -10.28 12.68
CA ILE A 429 -21.49 -10.23 11.23
C ILE A 429 -21.72 -11.63 10.68
N LYS A 430 -20.96 -12.63 11.13
CA LYS A 430 -21.16 -14.04 10.76
C LYS A 430 -22.58 -14.51 11.07
N ARG A 431 -23.10 -14.27 12.28
CA ARG A 431 -24.48 -14.63 12.63
C ARG A 431 -25.52 -13.91 11.76
N GLU A 432 -25.33 -12.63 11.50
CA GLU A 432 -26.24 -11.85 10.65
C GLU A 432 -26.25 -12.37 9.20
N GLN A 433 -25.07 -12.66 8.64
CA GLN A 433 -24.93 -13.20 7.28
C GLN A 433 -25.48 -14.63 7.18
N THR A 434 -25.23 -15.49 8.16
CA THR A 434 -25.81 -16.84 8.23
C THR A 434 -27.33 -16.78 8.23
N ALA A 435 -27.94 -15.96 9.09
CA ALA A 435 -29.39 -15.81 9.13
C ALA A 435 -29.98 -15.29 7.80
N PHE A 436 -29.27 -14.37 7.13
CA PHE A 436 -29.68 -13.88 5.82
C PHE A 436 -29.60 -14.95 4.73
N VAL A 437 -28.53 -15.76 4.70
CA VAL A 437 -28.39 -16.87 3.74
C VAL A 437 -29.40 -17.99 4.02
N GLU A 438 -29.65 -18.33 5.27
CA GLU A 438 -30.69 -19.28 5.67
C GLU A 438 -32.08 -18.82 5.21
N TYR A 439 -32.36 -17.52 5.30
CA TYR A 439 -33.59 -16.95 4.76
C TYR A 439 -33.68 -17.10 3.23
N LEU A 440 -32.59 -16.92 2.48
CA LEU A 440 -32.58 -17.16 1.03
C LEU A 440 -32.83 -18.64 0.70
N LEU A 441 -32.27 -19.56 1.49
CA LEU A 441 -32.43 -21.01 1.33
C LEU A 441 -33.85 -21.50 1.63
N ALA A 442 -34.55 -20.87 2.57
CA ALA A 442 -35.89 -21.28 2.99
C ALA A 442 -37.02 -20.83 2.04
N ARG A 443 -36.71 -20.02 1.00
CA ARG A 443 -37.68 -19.43 0.08
C ARG A 443 -38.10 -20.40 -1.05
N PRO A 444 -39.38 -20.40 -1.48
CA PRO A 444 -39.86 -21.18 -2.62
C PRO A 444 -39.18 -20.78 -3.95
N ARG A 445 -39.05 -21.75 -4.88
CA ARG A 445 -38.18 -21.73 -6.08
C ARG A 445 -38.36 -20.53 -7.03
N GLY A 446 -37.25 -20.13 -7.66
CA GLY A 446 -37.13 -19.03 -8.62
C GLY A 446 -35.92 -18.15 -8.29
N LEU A 447 -36.17 -16.96 -7.74
CA LEU A 447 -35.16 -15.96 -7.42
C LEU A 447 -34.03 -16.47 -6.50
N SER A 448 -34.34 -17.26 -5.47
CA SER A 448 -33.32 -17.78 -4.54
C SER A 448 -32.36 -18.77 -5.20
N GLU A 449 -32.84 -19.60 -6.11
CA GLU A 449 -32.01 -20.62 -6.78
C GLU A 449 -31.03 -19.95 -7.77
N GLU A 450 -31.50 -18.93 -8.49
CA GLU A 450 -30.65 -18.10 -9.37
C GLU A 450 -29.56 -17.37 -8.56
N ILE A 451 -29.92 -16.77 -7.42
CA ILE A 451 -28.95 -16.04 -6.59
C ILE A 451 -27.93 -16.98 -5.96
N LEU A 452 -28.36 -18.14 -5.45
CA LEU A 452 -27.47 -19.08 -4.77
C LEU A 452 -26.53 -19.83 -5.72
N SER A 453 -26.94 -20.01 -6.98
CA SER A 453 -26.09 -20.61 -8.03
C SER A 453 -25.14 -19.62 -8.69
N ASP A 454 -25.38 -18.31 -8.56
CA ASP A 454 -24.55 -17.24 -9.08
C ASP A 454 -23.76 -16.54 -7.95
N GLY A 455 -22.49 -16.92 -7.80
CA GLY A 455 -21.60 -16.37 -6.78
C GLY A 455 -21.55 -14.83 -6.74
N PRO A 456 -21.34 -14.13 -7.87
CA PRO A 456 -21.47 -12.68 -7.96
C PRO A 456 -22.82 -12.13 -7.48
N ALA A 457 -23.94 -12.78 -7.81
CA ALA A 457 -25.27 -12.35 -7.35
C ALA A 457 -25.43 -12.50 -5.82
N LEU A 458 -25.06 -13.66 -5.27
CA LEU A 458 -25.08 -13.89 -3.82
C LEU A 458 -24.25 -12.86 -3.07
N ARG A 459 -23.04 -12.58 -3.56
CA ARG A 459 -22.17 -11.55 -2.99
C ARG A 459 -22.82 -10.17 -3.00
N ALA A 460 -23.43 -9.76 -4.12
CA ALA A 460 -24.09 -8.46 -4.22
C ALA A 460 -25.24 -8.34 -3.21
N ALA A 461 -26.01 -9.40 -3.01
CA ALA A 461 -27.05 -9.48 -1.98
C ALA A 461 -26.46 -9.38 -0.56
N LYS A 462 -25.40 -10.12 -0.26
CA LYS A 462 -24.69 -10.09 1.05
C LYS A 462 -24.16 -8.68 1.37
N ILE A 463 -23.56 -8.00 0.39
CA ILE A 463 -23.06 -6.63 0.55
C ILE A 463 -24.21 -5.66 0.79
N ALA A 464 -25.27 -5.73 -0.03
CA ALA A 464 -26.44 -4.88 0.14
C ALA A 464 -27.07 -5.03 1.52
N PHE A 465 -27.16 -6.27 2.03
CA PHE A 465 -27.60 -6.55 3.39
C PHE A 465 -26.62 -5.98 4.41
N HIS A 466 -25.31 -6.21 4.27
CA HIS A 466 -24.29 -5.74 5.20
C HIS A 466 -24.29 -4.21 5.39
N ILE A 467 -24.35 -3.47 4.28
CA ILE A 467 -24.32 -2.00 4.28
C ILE A 467 -25.69 -1.36 4.54
N ASP A 468 -26.73 -2.17 4.77
CA ASP A 468 -28.12 -1.71 4.90
C ASP A 468 -28.57 -0.87 3.68
N LYS A 469 -28.22 -1.32 2.47
CA LYS A 469 -28.58 -0.67 1.22
C LYS A 469 -30.10 -0.65 1.10
N ASN A 470 -30.66 0.53 0.85
CA ASN A 470 -32.11 0.78 0.81
C ASN A 470 -32.87 0.37 2.09
N GLY A 471 -32.18 0.15 3.22
CA GLY A 471 -32.82 -0.33 4.45
C GLY A 471 -33.03 -1.84 4.52
N LEU A 472 -32.42 -2.62 3.61
CA LEU A 472 -32.62 -4.07 3.51
C LEU A 472 -32.44 -4.81 4.83
N LYS A 473 -31.37 -4.49 5.57
CA LYS A 473 -31.10 -5.12 6.87
C LYS A 473 -32.15 -4.73 7.90
N LYS A 474 -32.54 -3.46 7.94
CA LYS A 474 -33.59 -2.98 8.86
C LYS A 474 -34.94 -3.64 8.56
N THR A 475 -35.33 -3.73 7.29
CA THR A 475 -36.56 -4.42 6.86
C THR A 475 -36.51 -5.89 7.22
N PHE A 476 -35.37 -6.56 7.02
CA PHE A 476 -35.17 -7.95 7.41
C PHE A 476 -35.30 -8.16 8.92
N GLN A 477 -34.89 -7.20 9.74
CA GLN A 477 -34.95 -7.30 11.20
C GLN A 477 -36.31 -6.86 11.79
N ALA A 478 -37.17 -6.19 11.01
CA ALA A 478 -38.45 -5.66 11.49
C ALA A 478 -39.54 -6.74 11.52
N THR A 479 -40.26 -6.87 12.64
CA THR A 479 -41.29 -7.90 12.83
C THR A 479 -42.67 -7.55 12.27
N ASP A 480 -42.96 -6.26 12.00
CA ASP A 480 -44.33 -5.77 11.79
C ASP A 480 -44.46 -4.85 10.55
N VAL A 481 -43.89 -5.27 9.42
CA VAL A 481 -43.99 -4.52 8.15
C VAL A 481 -44.88 -5.29 7.18
N SER A 482 -46.04 -4.71 6.82
CA SER A 482 -46.91 -5.27 5.79
C SER A 482 -46.16 -5.33 4.45
N GLY A 483 -46.22 -6.47 3.76
CA GLY A 483 -45.49 -6.69 2.50
C GLY A 483 -43.96 -6.77 2.66
N ARG A 484 -43.46 -7.01 3.88
CA ARG A 484 -42.02 -7.14 4.20
C ARG A 484 -41.26 -8.02 3.21
N GLU A 485 -41.81 -9.20 2.93
CA GLU A 485 -41.20 -10.20 2.07
C GLU A 485 -40.98 -9.67 0.64
N ALA A 486 -42.02 -9.11 0.02
CA ALA A 486 -41.92 -8.52 -1.31
C ALA A 486 -40.96 -7.32 -1.36
N LEU A 487 -40.89 -6.53 -0.27
CA LEU A 487 -39.94 -5.43 -0.18
C LEU A 487 -38.49 -5.92 -0.10
N ILE A 488 -38.22 -6.99 0.67
CA ILE A 488 -36.90 -7.62 0.75
C ILE A 488 -36.49 -8.16 -0.62
N ASP A 489 -37.38 -8.87 -1.31
CA ASP A 489 -37.10 -9.46 -2.62
C ASP A 489 -36.75 -8.38 -3.65
N ARG A 490 -37.55 -7.32 -3.73
CA ARG A 490 -37.29 -6.18 -4.60
C ARG A 490 -35.93 -5.53 -4.33
N GLN A 491 -35.53 -5.42 -3.06
CA GLN A 491 -34.24 -4.84 -2.68
C GLN A 491 -33.08 -5.76 -3.05
N ILE A 492 -33.25 -7.08 -2.93
CA ILE A 492 -32.27 -8.08 -3.36
C ILE A 492 -32.12 -8.05 -4.87
N GLU A 493 -33.21 -8.07 -5.63
CA GLU A 493 -33.21 -7.99 -7.10
C GLU A 493 -32.46 -6.74 -7.59
N GLN A 494 -32.73 -5.59 -6.98
CA GLN A 494 -32.02 -4.34 -7.28
C GLN A 494 -30.51 -4.43 -7.01
N ALA A 495 -30.10 -5.15 -5.97
CA ALA A 495 -28.70 -5.37 -5.66
C ALA A 495 -28.04 -6.33 -6.66
N VAL A 496 -28.71 -7.44 -6.99
CA VAL A 496 -28.25 -8.47 -7.93
C VAL A 496 -28.13 -7.90 -9.35
N ALA A 497 -29.05 -7.03 -9.77
CA ALA A 497 -28.95 -6.31 -11.04
C ALA A 497 -27.66 -5.46 -11.16
N GLN A 498 -27.00 -5.14 -10.04
CA GLN A 498 -25.75 -4.37 -9.99
C GLN A 498 -24.53 -5.25 -9.65
N LYS A 499 -24.63 -6.59 -9.76
CA LYS A 499 -23.58 -7.53 -9.33
C LYS A 499 -22.20 -7.29 -9.95
N ALA A 500 -22.15 -6.88 -11.23
CA ALA A 500 -20.90 -6.59 -11.93
C ALA A 500 -20.18 -5.38 -11.31
N SER A 501 -20.86 -4.24 -11.21
CA SER A 501 -20.31 -3.03 -10.59
C SER A 501 -19.99 -3.23 -9.10
N CYS A 502 -20.77 -4.04 -8.39
CA CYS A 502 -20.50 -4.37 -7.00
C CYS A 502 -19.22 -5.20 -6.86
N SER A 503 -19.03 -6.19 -7.73
CA SER A 503 -17.82 -7.03 -7.76
C SER A 503 -16.58 -6.21 -8.11
N GLU A 504 -16.64 -5.36 -9.14
CA GLU A 504 -15.54 -4.48 -9.54
C GLU A 504 -15.12 -3.55 -8.39
N ARG A 505 -16.08 -2.92 -7.72
CA ARG A 505 -15.83 -2.04 -6.56
C ARG A 505 -15.23 -2.79 -5.38
N LEU A 506 -15.71 -4.00 -5.10
CA LEU A 506 -15.18 -4.83 -4.03
C LEU A 506 -13.75 -5.26 -4.32
N VAL A 507 -13.46 -5.70 -5.56
CA VAL A 507 -12.11 -6.08 -5.97
C VAL A 507 -11.16 -4.89 -5.86
N ALA A 508 -11.56 -3.70 -6.30
CA ALA A 508 -10.76 -2.48 -6.13
C ALA A 508 -10.49 -2.16 -4.64
N LEU A 509 -11.49 -2.35 -3.76
CA LEU A 509 -11.32 -2.16 -2.32
C LEU A 509 -10.36 -3.18 -1.70
N ARG A 510 -10.49 -4.46 -2.06
CA ARG A 510 -9.61 -5.54 -1.59
C ARG A 510 -8.18 -5.35 -2.09
N LEU A 511 -8.02 -5.02 -3.37
CA LEU A 511 -6.73 -4.70 -3.96
C LEU A 511 -6.08 -3.54 -3.22
N HIS A 512 -6.75 -2.39 -3.08
CA HIS A 512 -6.22 -1.24 -2.35
C HIS A 512 -5.84 -1.58 -0.90
N HIS A 513 -6.71 -2.32 -0.19
CA HIS A 513 -6.43 -2.77 1.17
C HIS A 513 -5.17 -3.64 1.22
N GLN A 514 -5.02 -4.59 0.31
CA GLN A 514 -3.84 -5.44 0.24
C GLN A 514 -2.57 -4.67 -0.13
N LEU A 515 -2.66 -3.67 -1.00
CA LEU A 515 -1.54 -2.80 -1.34
C LEU A 515 -1.04 -2.00 -0.13
N THR A 516 -1.93 -1.63 0.80
CA THR A 516 -1.49 -0.97 2.05
C THR A 516 -0.63 -1.89 2.94
N LEU A 517 -0.93 -3.19 2.94
CA LEU A 517 -0.13 -4.20 3.64
C LEU A 517 1.20 -4.43 2.92
N LEU A 518 1.16 -4.62 1.60
CA LEU A 518 2.36 -4.78 0.77
C LEU A 518 3.31 -3.58 0.90
N GLN A 519 2.79 -2.35 0.96
CA GLN A 519 3.63 -1.16 1.21
C GLN A 519 4.34 -1.29 2.56
N LEU A 520 3.60 -1.50 3.65
CA LEU A 520 4.19 -1.59 4.99
C LEU A 520 5.21 -2.73 5.11
N ASP A 521 4.88 -3.90 4.59
CA ASP A 521 5.73 -5.09 4.66
C ASP A 521 6.94 -5.00 3.74
N GLY A 522 6.80 -4.38 2.57
CA GLY A 522 7.91 -4.12 1.66
C GLY A 522 8.95 -3.19 2.27
N TYR A 523 8.53 -2.06 2.85
CA TYR A 523 9.45 -1.15 3.57
C TYR A 523 10.15 -1.83 4.74
N LYS A 524 9.42 -2.64 5.52
CA LYS A 524 9.98 -3.40 6.64
C LYS A 524 10.99 -4.43 6.19
N THR A 525 10.65 -5.18 5.14
CA THR A 525 11.52 -6.22 4.56
C THR A 525 12.78 -5.62 3.97
N LEU A 526 12.64 -4.53 3.20
CA LEU A 526 13.76 -3.81 2.62
C LEU A 526 14.70 -3.28 3.72
N ALA A 527 14.17 -2.61 4.74
CA ALA A 527 14.97 -2.12 5.86
C ALA A 527 15.69 -3.27 6.61
N ARG A 528 14.99 -4.39 6.83
CA ARG A 528 15.57 -5.58 7.46
C ARG A 528 16.76 -6.11 6.65
N ARG A 529 16.57 -6.33 5.34
CA ARG A 529 17.58 -6.86 4.41
C ARG A 529 18.80 -5.95 4.32
N LEU A 530 18.62 -4.63 4.27
CA LEU A 530 19.73 -3.71 4.05
C LEU A 530 20.60 -3.46 5.29
N ALA A 531 20.05 -3.55 6.51
CA ALA A 531 20.75 -3.01 7.68
C ALA A 531 20.66 -3.80 8.99
N TYR A 532 19.67 -4.68 9.16
CA TYR A 532 19.44 -5.35 10.45
C TYR A 532 19.71 -6.85 10.41
N GLU A 533 19.38 -7.50 9.30
CA GLU A 533 19.59 -8.94 9.08
C GLU A 533 20.10 -9.21 7.65
N PRO A 534 21.24 -8.61 7.22
CA PRO A 534 21.74 -8.72 5.85
C PRO A 534 22.14 -10.15 5.46
N ASP A 535 22.57 -10.97 6.42
CA ASP A 535 22.96 -12.37 6.20
C ASP A 535 21.77 -13.34 6.26
N SER A 536 20.56 -12.84 6.54
CA SER A 536 19.38 -13.67 6.37
C SER A 536 19.21 -13.92 4.88
N LYS A 537 19.71 -15.08 4.41
CA LYS A 537 19.33 -15.65 3.12
C LYS A 537 17.81 -15.83 3.13
N ALA A 538 17.08 -14.77 2.82
CA ALA A 538 15.74 -14.92 2.29
C ALA A 538 15.89 -15.68 0.97
N PRO A 539 14.98 -16.61 0.69
CA PRO A 539 15.11 -17.45 -0.49
C PRO A 539 15.20 -16.51 -1.70
N THR A 540 16.24 -16.72 -2.48
CA THR A 540 16.62 -15.91 -3.66
C THR A 540 15.39 -15.37 -4.39
N CYS A 541 15.38 -14.07 -4.69
CA CYS A 541 14.57 -13.46 -5.74
C CYS A 541 15.05 -13.95 -7.13
N GLY A 542 15.09 -15.26 -7.32
CA GLY A 542 14.77 -15.89 -8.58
C GLY A 542 13.34 -16.44 -8.47
N PRO A 543 12.72 -16.90 -9.55
CA PRO A 543 11.49 -17.68 -9.40
C PRO A 543 11.81 -18.88 -8.50
N GLN A 544 11.43 -18.80 -7.22
CA GLN A 544 11.32 -19.98 -6.39
C GLN A 544 10.25 -20.82 -7.05
N GLY A 545 10.67 -21.82 -7.83
CA GLY A 545 9.74 -22.79 -8.38
C GLY A 545 8.91 -23.35 -7.22
N PRO A 546 7.57 -23.21 -7.24
CA PRO A 546 6.74 -23.83 -6.25
C PRO A 546 6.09 -25.04 -6.92
N PHE A 547 6.83 -26.12 -7.18
CA PHE A 547 6.17 -27.36 -7.57
C PHE A 547 6.86 -28.58 -6.94
N PRO A 548 6.19 -29.28 -6.00
CA PRO A 548 6.63 -30.63 -5.66
C PRO A 548 6.55 -31.49 -6.92
N ALA A 549 7.57 -32.32 -7.14
CA ALA A 549 7.57 -33.31 -8.21
C ALA A 549 6.29 -34.18 -8.13
N PRO A 550 5.69 -34.56 -9.27
CA PRO A 550 4.56 -35.49 -9.26
C PRO A 550 5.02 -36.79 -8.59
N GLN A 551 4.34 -37.18 -7.52
CA GLN A 551 4.55 -38.48 -6.91
C GLN A 551 4.23 -39.55 -7.96
N GLY A 552 5.28 -40.29 -8.35
CA GLY A 552 5.17 -41.37 -9.32
C GLY A 552 4.17 -42.41 -8.84
N THR A 553 3.15 -42.63 -9.66
CA THR A 553 2.26 -43.78 -9.56
C THR A 553 3.08 -45.06 -9.66
N SER A 554 3.19 -45.79 -8.56
CA SER A 554 3.62 -47.18 -8.58
C SER A 554 2.58 -48.01 -9.33
N LEU A 555 2.94 -48.46 -10.53
CA LEU A 555 2.23 -49.52 -11.25
C LEU A 555 2.36 -50.83 -10.43
N PRO A 556 1.27 -51.57 -10.20
CA PRO A 556 1.39 -52.91 -9.63
C PRO A 556 1.92 -53.88 -10.70
N ALA A 557 2.87 -54.72 -10.29
CA ALA A 557 3.35 -55.88 -11.02
C ALA A 557 2.34 -57.03 -10.95
#